data_AF-A0A4V1ZJH3-F1
#
_entry.id   AF-A0A4V1ZJH3-F1
#
_cell.length_a   1.000
_cell.length_b   1.000
_cell.length_c   1.000
_cell.angle_alpha   90.00
_cell.angle_beta   90.00
_cell.angle_gamma   90.00
#
_symmetry.space_group_name_H-M   'P 1'
#
loop_
_entity.id
_entity.type
_entity.pdbx_description
1 polymer ?
#
loop_
_entity_poly.entity_id
_entity_poly.type
_entity_poly.pdbx_seq_one_letter_code
_entity_poly.pdbx_strand_id
1 'polypeptide(L)'
;MIHWVEVRWRARVEPLEPTAVAATGDAARALAKRLLELSDDELKRLRGVSWEDGLALEGESAALPWVDGAFYLGHDAQAPRLLLPCALEPDAPLDLWARAFERQLKDELVSPLVVLPNQSLAVSLAGARAIERSVVESWLQTV
;
A
#
# COMPACT_ATOMS: atom_id res chain seq x y z
N MET A 1 -10.76 -18.13 9.04
CA MET A 1 -9.63 -18.68 9.82
C MET A 1 -8.38 -18.18 9.13
N ILE A 2 -7.68 -17.20 9.70
CA ILE A 2 -6.55 -16.55 9.02
C ILE A 2 -5.31 -17.40 9.26
N HIS A 3 -4.77 -17.99 8.20
CA HIS A 3 -3.49 -18.69 8.24
C HIS A 3 -2.43 -17.70 7.73
N TRP A 4 -1.42 -17.39 8.55
CA TRP A 4 -0.36 -16.44 8.20
C TRP A 4 0.84 -17.20 7.59
N VAL A 5 1.43 -16.69 6.51
CA VAL A 5 2.83 -17.01 6.19
C VAL A 5 3.70 -16.01 6.96
N GLU A 6 4.12 -16.39 8.17
CA GLU A 6 5.18 -15.65 8.85
C GLU A 6 6.44 -15.68 7.99
N VAL A 7 6.94 -14.50 7.66
CA VAL A 7 8.21 -14.33 6.95
C VAL A 7 8.99 -13.22 7.63
N ARG A 8 10.30 -13.38 7.70
CA ARG A 8 11.17 -12.25 8.08
C ARG A 8 11.33 -11.35 6.86
N TRP A 9 11.52 -10.07 7.11
CA TRP A 9 11.78 -9.09 6.06
C TRP A 9 13.24 -8.68 6.13
N ARG A 10 13.87 -8.52 4.97
CA ARG A 10 15.23 -8.02 4.83
C ARG A 10 15.26 -6.85 3.86
N ALA A 11 16.29 -6.02 3.97
CA ALA A 11 16.49 -4.94 3.00
C ALA A 11 16.70 -5.52 1.60
N ARG A 12 16.02 -4.93 0.61
CA ARG A 12 16.28 -5.23 -0.81
C ARG A 12 17.65 -4.69 -1.19
N VAL A 13 18.35 -5.45 -2.04
CA VAL A 13 19.60 -4.97 -2.65
C VAL A 13 19.31 -3.85 -3.65
N GLU A 14 18.26 -4.03 -4.45
CA GLU A 14 17.78 -3.03 -5.41
C GLU A 14 16.33 -2.64 -5.03
N PRO A 15 16.09 -1.36 -4.68
CA PRO A 15 14.75 -0.90 -4.37
C PRO A 15 13.81 -0.98 -5.58
N LEU A 16 12.53 -1.25 -5.32
CA LEU A 16 11.50 -1.16 -6.37
C LEU A 16 11.14 0.30 -6.67
N GLU A 17 10.74 0.58 -7.91
CA GLU A 17 10.12 1.86 -8.26
C GLU A 17 8.76 1.99 -7.56
N PRO A 18 8.52 3.07 -6.80
CA PRO A 18 7.27 3.23 -6.07
C PRO A 18 6.12 3.61 -7.02
N THR A 19 5.05 2.84 -6.96
CA THR A 19 3.79 3.08 -7.70
C THR A 19 2.58 3.18 -6.76
N ALA A 20 2.81 2.98 -5.48
CA ALA A 20 1.80 3.12 -4.44
C ALA A 20 2.44 3.52 -3.10
N VAL A 21 1.64 4.07 -2.20
CA VAL A 21 2.01 4.32 -0.80
C VAL A 21 0.88 3.88 0.10
N ALA A 22 1.19 3.21 1.21
CA ALA A 22 0.21 2.80 2.19
C ALA A 22 0.70 3.17 3.60
N ALA A 23 -0.22 3.61 4.44
CA ALA A 23 0.10 4.01 5.80
C ALA A 23 -1.02 3.58 6.76
N THR A 24 -0.66 3.41 8.03
CA THR A 24 -1.58 3.05 9.13
C THR A 24 -1.37 4.00 10.31
N GLY A 25 -2.36 4.09 11.19
CA GLY A 25 -2.30 4.91 12.41
C GLY A 25 -1.86 6.35 12.16
N ASP A 26 -0.86 6.82 12.91
CA ASP A 26 -0.35 8.19 12.81
C ASP A 26 0.22 8.54 11.43
N ALA A 27 0.87 7.58 10.76
CA ALA A 27 1.39 7.78 9.42
C ALA A 27 0.24 7.94 8.41
N ALA A 28 -0.88 7.25 8.59
CA ALA A 28 -2.07 7.45 7.76
C ALA A 28 -2.69 8.84 7.95
N ARG A 29 -2.74 9.34 9.19
CA ARG A 29 -3.17 10.72 9.47
C ARG A 29 -2.24 11.74 8.83
N ALA A 30 -0.93 11.53 8.92
CA ALA A 30 0.07 12.38 8.29
C ALA A 30 -0.08 12.38 6.76
N LEU A 31 -0.29 11.21 6.16
CA LEU A 31 -0.53 11.03 4.74
C LEU A 31 -1.79 11.77 4.27
N ALA A 32 -2.90 11.64 5.01
CA ALA A 32 -4.13 12.36 4.71
C ALA A 32 -3.97 13.88 4.83
N LYS A 33 -3.27 14.38 5.84
CA LYS A 33 -2.93 15.82 5.94
C LYS A 33 -2.11 16.28 4.75
N ARG A 34 -1.12 15.47 4.33
CA ARG A 34 -0.29 15.77 3.16
C ARG A 34 -1.11 15.81 1.87
N LEU A 35 -2.10 14.95 1.71
CA LEU A 35 -3.04 15.02 0.58
C LEU A 35 -3.82 16.33 0.54
N LEU A 36 -4.21 16.87 1.70
CA LEU A 36 -4.91 18.16 1.77
C LEU A 36 -4.02 19.36 1.40
N GLU A 37 -2.70 19.20 1.40
CA GLU A 37 -1.77 20.24 0.95
C GLU A 37 -1.55 20.22 -0.57
N LEU A 38 -1.91 19.13 -1.24
CA LEU A 38 -1.80 19.01 -2.70
C LEU A 38 -2.86 19.86 -3.40
N SER A 39 -2.54 20.33 -4.60
CA SER A 39 -3.50 20.95 -5.51
C SER A 39 -4.50 19.91 -6.03
N ASP A 40 -5.65 20.38 -6.52
CA ASP A 40 -6.66 19.47 -7.08
C ASP A 40 -6.17 18.74 -8.33
N ASP A 41 -5.23 19.32 -9.09
CA ASP A 41 -4.62 18.67 -10.26
C ASP A 41 -3.63 17.58 -9.87
N GLU A 42 -2.92 17.74 -8.74
CA GLU A 42 -2.08 16.68 -8.17
C GLU A 42 -2.94 15.54 -7.60
N LEU A 43 -4.05 15.85 -6.91
CA LEU A 43 -4.97 14.84 -6.38
C LEU A 43 -5.58 13.97 -7.49
N LYS A 44 -5.88 14.53 -8.67
CA LYS A 44 -6.38 13.78 -9.83
C LYS A 44 -5.40 12.72 -10.36
N ARG A 45 -4.10 12.85 -10.06
CA ARG A 45 -3.07 11.86 -10.43
C ARG A 45 -3.04 10.67 -9.48
N LEU A 46 -3.81 10.72 -8.41
CA LEU A 46 -3.84 9.71 -7.36
C LEU A 46 -5.20 9.02 -7.33
N ARG A 47 -5.16 7.72 -7.02
CA ARG A 47 -6.33 6.94 -6.64
C ARG A 47 -6.07 6.30 -5.29
N GLY A 48 -7.09 5.98 -4.52
CA GLY A 48 -6.87 5.38 -3.20
C GLY A 48 -8.03 4.61 -2.63
N VAL A 49 -7.73 3.90 -1.56
CA VAL A 49 -8.65 3.16 -0.71
C VAL A 49 -8.35 3.49 0.74
N SER A 50 -9.34 3.37 1.61
CA SER A 50 -9.17 3.44 3.07
C SER A 50 -9.79 2.21 3.74
N TRP A 51 -9.32 1.93 4.95
CA TRP A 51 -9.87 0.95 5.87
C TRP A 51 -9.87 1.54 7.29
N GLU A 52 -10.23 0.72 8.28
CA GLU A 52 -10.48 1.15 9.66
C GLU A 52 -9.31 1.96 10.28
N ASP A 53 -8.06 1.58 10.01
CA ASP A 53 -6.87 2.22 10.59
C ASP A 53 -5.84 2.66 9.54
N GLY A 54 -6.25 2.90 8.30
CA GLY A 54 -5.28 3.31 7.29
C GLY A 54 -5.83 3.64 5.92
N LEU A 55 -4.91 4.03 5.06
CA LEU A 55 -5.19 4.35 3.66
C LEU A 55 -4.02 3.97 2.75
N ALA A 56 -4.35 3.66 1.51
CA ALA A 56 -3.37 3.37 0.47
C ALA A 56 -3.72 4.14 -0.80
N LEU A 57 -2.69 4.62 -1.47
CA LEU A 57 -2.76 5.42 -2.67
C LEU A 57 -1.97 4.73 -3.79
N GLU A 58 -2.46 4.85 -5.00
CA GLU A 58 -1.84 4.43 -6.25
C GLU A 58 -1.60 5.67 -7.11
N GLY A 59 -0.41 5.76 -7.73
CA GLY A 59 -0.04 6.86 -8.60
C GLY A 59 1.39 6.72 -9.10
N GLU A 60 1.76 7.55 -10.07
CA GLU A 60 3.15 7.64 -10.53
C GLU A 60 4.06 8.08 -9.37
N SER A 61 5.28 7.53 -9.31
CA SER A 61 6.32 7.83 -8.32
C SER A 61 6.46 9.34 -7.99
N ALA A 62 6.46 10.18 -9.03
CA ALA A 62 6.58 11.64 -8.89
C ALA A 62 5.34 12.33 -8.28
N ALA A 63 4.17 11.67 -8.30
CA ALA A 63 2.93 12.18 -7.72
C ALA A 63 2.68 11.66 -6.28
N LEU A 64 3.43 10.65 -5.83
CA LEU A 64 3.22 10.07 -4.51
C LEU A 64 3.63 11.07 -3.40
N PRO A 65 2.75 11.31 -2.41
CA PRO A 65 3.06 12.21 -1.30
C PRO A 65 4.02 11.54 -0.31
N TRP A 66 5.21 12.13 -0.17
CA TRP A 66 6.22 11.63 0.76
C TRP A 66 5.91 12.02 2.21
N VAL A 67 5.68 11.03 3.07
CA VAL A 67 5.54 11.12 4.52
C VAL A 67 6.33 10.04 5.25
N ASP A 68 6.77 10.35 6.47
CA ASP A 68 7.48 9.42 7.34
C ASP A 68 6.55 8.31 7.86
N GLY A 69 7.08 7.11 8.01
CA GLY A 69 6.35 5.94 8.53
C GLY A 69 5.40 5.27 7.54
N ALA A 70 5.23 5.81 6.33
CA ALA A 70 4.50 5.15 5.26
C ALA A 70 5.35 4.09 4.53
N PHE A 71 4.67 3.07 4.00
CA PHE A 71 5.27 2.07 3.13
C PHE A 71 5.05 2.48 1.68
N TYR A 72 6.13 2.80 0.97
CA TYR A 72 6.12 2.93 -0.49
C TYR A 72 6.25 1.55 -1.10
N LEU A 73 5.44 1.29 -2.11
CA LEU A 73 5.23 -0.02 -2.66
C LEU A 73 5.41 0.02 -4.18
N GLY A 74 5.99 -1.04 -4.73
CA GLY A 74 6.21 -1.20 -6.15
C GLY A 74 5.84 -2.60 -6.61
N HIS A 75 5.76 -2.77 -7.92
CA HIS A 75 5.59 -4.06 -8.55
C HIS A 75 6.94 -4.79 -8.66
N ASP A 76 6.92 -6.08 -8.36
CA ASP A 76 8.04 -6.98 -8.58
C ASP A 76 7.65 -7.99 -9.66
N ALA A 77 8.54 -8.23 -10.63
CA ALA A 77 8.30 -9.16 -11.73
C ALA A 77 8.07 -10.61 -11.23
N GLN A 78 8.60 -10.97 -10.07
CA GLN A 78 8.41 -12.30 -9.46
C GLN A 78 7.07 -12.42 -8.72
N ALA A 79 6.40 -11.30 -8.42
CA ALA A 79 5.14 -11.24 -7.68
C ALA A 79 4.18 -10.18 -8.28
N PRO A 80 3.75 -10.33 -9.55
CA PRO A 80 3.09 -9.26 -10.30
C PRO A 80 1.71 -8.85 -9.77
N ARG A 81 1.08 -9.71 -8.95
CA ARG A 81 -0.23 -9.44 -8.33
C ARG A 81 -0.12 -8.69 -6.99
N LEU A 82 1.11 -8.51 -6.49
CA LEU A 82 1.40 -7.87 -5.22
C LEU A 82 2.08 -6.52 -5.45
N LEU A 83 1.79 -5.60 -4.55
CA LEU A 83 2.53 -4.37 -4.33
C LEU A 83 3.34 -4.56 -3.05
N LEU A 84 4.65 -4.61 -3.21
CA LEU A 84 5.60 -4.96 -2.16
C LEU A 84 6.37 -3.71 -1.71
N PRO A 85 6.81 -3.64 -0.44
CA PRO A 85 7.64 -2.55 0.02
C PRO A 85 8.87 -2.35 -0.87
N CYS A 86 9.09 -1.12 -1.32
CA CYS A 86 10.21 -0.79 -2.21
C CYS A 86 11.56 -1.09 -1.57
N ALA A 87 11.67 -0.95 -0.24
CA ALA A 87 12.92 -1.16 0.48
C ALA A 87 13.08 -2.56 1.09
N LEU A 88 12.03 -3.39 1.12
CA LEU A 88 12.03 -4.66 1.83
C LEU A 88 11.56 -5.82 0.96
N GLU A 89 12.19 -6.97 1.14
CA GLU A 89 11.78 -8.23 0.53
C GLU A 89 11.66 -9.31 1.61
N PRO A 90 10.83 -10.34 1.40
CA PRO A 90 10.82 -11.50 2.26
C PRO A 90 12.20 -12.16 2.30
N ASP A 91 12.59 -12.65 3.47
CA ASP A 91 13.76 -13.50 3.70
C ASP A 91 13.44 -14.96 3.31
N ALA A 92 12.93 -15.10 2.09
CA ALA A 92 12.54 -16.35 1.45
C ALA A 92 12.49 -16.10 -0.08
N PRO A 93 12.55 -17.15 -0.92
CA PRO A 93 12.32 -17.00 -2.36
C PRO A 93 10.97 -16.31 -2.63
N LEU A 94 11.03 -15.14 -3.28
CA LEU A 94 9.90 -14.22 -3.38
C LEU A 94 8.73 -14.83 -4.16
N ASP A 95 9.00 -15.56 -5.24
CA ASP A 95 8.00 -16.23 -6.06
C ASP A 95 7.22 -17.30 -5.27
N LEU A 96 7.89 -18.08 -4.42
CA LEU A 96 7.27 -19.09 -3.58
C LEU A 96 6.44 -18.46 -2.46
N TRP A 97 6.99 -17.44 -1.81
CA TRP A 97 6.28 -16.70 -0.77
C TRP A 97 5.03 -16.02 -1.34
N ALA A 98 5.14 -15.35 -2.49
CA ALA A 98 4.01 -14.66 -3.14
C ALA A 98 2.88 -15.64 -3.49
N ARG A 99 3.22 -16.80 -4.09
CA ARG A 99 2.22 -17.84 -4.38
C ARG A 99 1.56 -18.39 -3.12
N ALA A 100 2.32 -18.59 -2.04
CA ALA A 100 1.78 -19.05 -0.77
C ALA A 100 0.83 -18.02 -0.15
N PHE A 101 1.21 -16.75 -0.20
CA PHE A 101 0.42 -15.61 0.27
C PHE A 101 -0.88 -15.45 -0.53
N GLU A 102 -0.81 -15.42 -1.86
CA GLU A 102 -1.99 -15.36 -2.74
C GLU A 102 -2.94 -16.53 -2.51
N ARG A 103 -2.40 -17.75 -2.36
CA ARG A 103 -3.22 -18.94 -2.09
C ARG A 103 -3.92 -18.88 -0.73
N GLN A 104 -3.42 -18.13 0.24
CA GLN A 104 -4.09 -17.95 1.52
C GLN A 104 -5.25 -16.96 1.42
N LEU A 105 -5.13 -15.94 0.59
CA LEU A 105 -6.15 -14.91 0.38
C LEU A 105 -7.27 -15.32 -0.61
N LYS A 106 -7.31 -16.61 -0.99
CA LYS A 106 -8.29 -17.30 -1.87
C LYS A 106 -9.48 -16.44 -2.34
N ASP A 107 -9.32 -15.73 -3.46
CA ASP A 107 -10.36 -14.92 -4.12
C ASP A 107 -11.11 -13.89 -3.23
N GLU A 108 -10.73 -13.73 -1.96
CA GLU A 108 -11.34 -12.77 -1.04
C GLU A 108 -10.96 -11.34 -1.41
N LEU A 109 -9.76 -11.17 -1.96
CA LEU A 109 -9.22 -9.88 -2.38
C LEU A 109 -8.80 -9.91 -3.85
N VAL A 110 -9.14 -8.85 -4.57
CA VAL A 110 -8.81 -8.67 -5.98
C VAL A 110 -7.48 -7.94 -6.11
N SER A 111 -6.58 -8.42 -6.97
CA SER A 111 -5.28 -7.78 -7.24
C SER A 111 -5.42 -6.37 -7.87
N PRO A 112 -4.43 -5.47 -7.70
CA PRO A 112 -3.19 -5.68 -6.95
C PRO A 112 -3.38 -5.57 -5.43
N LEU A 113 -2.60 -6.38 -4.69
CA LEU A 113 -2.66 -6.45 -3.23
C LEU A 113 -1.46 -5.75 -2.59
N VAL A 114 -1.73 -4.76 -1.76
CA VAL A 114 -0.74 -4.10 -0.90
C VAL A 114 -0.33 -5.06 0.21
N VAL A 115 0.97 -5.24 0.39
CA VAL A 115 1.53 -6.02 1.50
C VAL A 115 2.18 -5.09 2.52
N LEU A 116 1.69 -5.13 3.76
CA LEU A 116 2.26 -4.37 4.88
C LEU A 116 3.07 -5.30 5.81
N PRO A 117 4.41 -5.20 5.84
CA PRO A 117 5.30 -6.11 6.58
C PRO A 117 4.98 -6.25 8.08
N ASN A 118 4.67 -5.13 8.73
CA ASN A 118 4.60 -5.08 10.20
C ASN A 118 3.25 -5.54 10.75
N GLN A 119 2.21 -5.61 9.92
CA GLN A 119 0.85 -5.96 10.35
C GLN A 119 0.34 -7.26 9.72
N SER A 120 1.17 -7.89 8.86
CA SER A 120 0.76 -8.98 7.97
C SER A 120 -0.50 -8.67 7.16
N LEU A 121 -0.86 -7.40 7.01
CA LEU A 121 -2.12 -6.99 6.40
C LEU A 121 -2.00 -6.98 4.87
N ALA A 122 -3.07 -7.45 4.22
CA ALA A 122 -3.27 -7.34 2.78
C ALA A 122 -4.45 -6.42 2.49
N VAL A 123 -4.27 -5.43 1.62
CA VAL A 123 -5.33 -4.53 1.17
C VAL A 123 -5.40 -4.54 -0.35
N SER A 124 -6.60 -4.67 -0.92
CA SER A 124 -6.80 -4.59 -2.36
C SER A 124 -6.85 -3.13 -2.84
N LEU A 125 -6.09 -2.81 -3.89
CA LEU A 125 -6.24 -1.54 -4.63
C LEU A 125 -7.19 -1.66 -5.83
N ALA A 126 -7.80 -2.82 -6.08
CA ALA A 126 -8.76 -2.97 -7.18
C ALA A 126 -9.94 -1.99 -7.06
N GLY A 127 -10.33 -1.66 -5.83
CA GLY A 127 -11.38 -0.69 -5.50
C GLY A 127 -10.92 0.77 -5.44
N ALA A 128 -9.67 1.10 -5.81
CA ALA A 128 -9.14 2.45 -5.67
C ALA A 128 -9.96 3.48 -6.48
N ARG A 129 -10.29 4.60 -5.86
CA ARG A 129 -11.09 5.68 -6.46
C ARG A 129 -10.28 6.97 -6.52
N ALA A 130 -10.67 7.88 -7.42
CA ALA A 130 -10.09 9.21 -7.45
C ALA A 130 -10.23 9.89 -6.07
N ILE A 131 -9.21 10.65 -5.69
CA ILE A 131 -9.19 11.31 -4.39
C ILE A 131 -10.01 12.60 -4.44
N GLU A 132 -11.02 12.70 -3.57
CA GLU A 132 -11.79 13.92 -3.34
C GLU A 132 -11.40 14.55 -2.00
N ARG A 133 -11.10 15.85 -2.01
CA ARG A 133 -10.66 16.59 -0.81
C ARG A 133 -11.63 16.47 0.36
N SER A 134 -12.92 16.61 0.09
CA SER A 134 -13.99 16.49 1.10
C SER A 134 -14.03 15.10 1.74
N VAL A 135 -13.72 14.05 0.99
CA VAL A 135 -13.65 12.67 1.50
C VAL A 135 -12.45 12.51 2.44
N VAL A 136 -11.30 13.09 2.09
CA VAL A 136 -10.10 13.07 2.94
C VAL A 136 -10.33 13.84 4.25
N GLU A 137 -10.96 15.01 4.17
CA GLU A 137 -11.35 15.81 5.34
C GLU A 137 -12.30 15.06 6.27
N SER A 138 -13.34 14.43 5.71
CA SER A 138 -14.29 13.62 6.45
C SER A 138 -13.61 12.43 7.13
N TRP A 139 -12.74 11.72 6.41
CA TRP A 139 -12.00 10.58 6.95
C TRP A 139 -11.13 10.99 8.15
N LEU A 140 -10.42 12.12 8.07
CA LEU A 140 -9.59 12.65 9.17
C LEU A 140 -10.38 12.97 10.46
N GLN A 141 -11.68 13.23 10.36
CA GLN A 141 -12.54 13.48 11.52
C GLN A 141 -13.02 12.18 12.18
N THR A 142 -12.97 11.06 11.46
CA THR A 142 -13.43 9.75 11.95
C THR A 142 -12.35 8.91 12.60
N VAL A 143 -11.08 9.19 12.29
CA VAL A 143 -9.93 8.49 12.85
C VAL A 143 -9.37 9.20 14.06
#